data_AF-A0A524H691-F1
#
_entry.id   AF-A0A524H691-F1
#
_cell.length_a   1.000
_cell.length_b   1.000
_cell.length_c   1.000
_cell.angle_alpha   90.00
_cell.angle_beta   90.00
_cell.angle_gamma   90.00
#
_symmetry.space_group_name_H-M   'P 1'
#
loop_
_entity.id
_entity.type
_entity.pdbx_description
1 polymer ?
#
loop_
_entity_poly.entity_id
_entity_poly.type
_entity_poly.pdbx_seq_one_letter_code
_entity_poly.pdbx_strand_id
1 'polypeptide(L)'
;MSERSRLERDMIILRRAIVLQQSRKSNRPILVILVGLPGSGKSYFAARFINQIPATILESDFIRKTLLKKPTYSRHEHARVFRAIYAVAKELLDAKFNVIIDATNLNEKYRRPLHRIAEEIGANAVTVYLKTPRDVARERLIDRKLRGASISDADWSVYEMLEADFEPVREPFYE
;
A
#
# COMPACT_ATOMS: atom_id res chain seq x y z
N MET A 1 22.34 12.35 -9.83
CA MET A 1 21.12 12.95 -9.21
C MET A 1 21.05 12.45 -7.77
N SER A 2 20.98 13.35 -6.78
CA SER A 2 20.87 12.95 -5.37
C SER A 2 19.53 12.27 -5.09
N GLU A 3 19.48 11.47 -4.02
CA GLU A 3 18.27 10.77 -3.61
C GLU A 3 17.13 11.73 -3.27
N ARG A 4 17.45 12.86 -2.61
CA ARG A 4 16.51 13.94 -2.30
C ARG A 4 15.90 14.55 -3.56
N SER A 5 16.73 14.88 -4.56
CA SER A 5 16.26 15.42 -5.85
C SER A 5 15.38 14.42 -6.61
N ARG A 6 15.61 13.11 -6.44
CA ARG A 6 14.76 12.07 -7.03
C ARG A 6 13.38 12.02 -6.36
N LEU A 7 13.35 12.03 -5.02
CA LEU A 7 12.09 11.99 -4.26
C LEU A 7 11.21 13.21 -4.59
N GLU A 8 11.80 14.40 -4.69
CA GLU A 8 11.07 15.61 -5.08
C GLU A 8 10.37 15.47 -6.44
N ARG A 9 11.04 14.86 -7.43
CA ARG A 9 10.43 14.56 -8.74
C ARG A 9 9.32 13.52 -8.63
N ASP A 10 9.54 12.45 -7.87
CA ASP A 10 8.55 11.41 -7.66
C ASP A 10 7.27 12.00 -7.02
N MET A 11 7.42 12.89 -6.04
CA MET A 11 6.30 13.60 -5.41
C MET A 11 5.53 14.49 -6.39
N ILE A 12 6.20 15.21 -7.29
CA ILE A 12 5.53 16.03 -8.32
C ILE A 12 4.65 15.16 -9.24
N ILE A 13 5.17 13.99 -9.65
CA ILE A 13 4.43 13.05 -10.49
C ILE A 13 3.22 12.50 -9.73
N LEU A 14 3.41 12.07 -8.48
CA LEU A 14 2.35 11.45 -7.69
C LEU A 14 1.24 12.42 -7.30
N ARG A 15 1.54 13.69 -7.00
CA ARG A 15 0.50 14.71 -6.75
C ARG A 15 -0.44 14.91 -7.93
N ARG A 16 0.02 14.66 -9.16
CA ARG A 16 -0.82 14.73 -10.37
C ARG A 16 -1.61 13.45 -10.61
N ALA A 17 -1.05 12.30 -10.24
CA ALA A 17 -1.65 10.99 -10.49
C ALA A 17 -2.64 10.56 -9.41
N ILE A 18 -2.42 10.97 -8.16
CA ILE A 18 -3.26 10.60 -7.02
C ILE A 18 -4.42 11.57 -6.94
N VAL A 19 -5.61 11.06 -7.24
CA VAL A 19 -6.86 11.79 -7.08
C VAL A 19 -7.31 11.63 -5.63
N LEU A 20 -7.57 12.76 -4.96
CA LEU A 20 -8.21 12.76 -3.63
C LEU A 20 -9.64 12.26 -3.78
N GLN A 21 -9.85 10.97 -3.54
CA GLN A 21 -11.19 10.39 -3.51
C GLN A 21 -11.86 10.71 -2.18
N GLN A 22 -13.13 11.12 -2.25
CA GLN A 22 -14.08 11.29 -1.13
C GLN A 22 -13.37 11.61 0.19
N SER A 23 -13.04 12.88 0.42
CA SER A 23 -12.22 13.26 1.55
C SER A 23 -12.99 14.18 2.51
N ARG A 24 -13.26 13.68 3.70
CA ARG A 24 -13.63 14.52 4.84
C ARG A 24 -12.39 14.71 5.69
N LYS A 25 -12.01 15.97 5.91
CA LYS A 25 -10.92 16.30 6.83
C LYS A 25 -11.33 15.96 8.26
N SER A 26 -10.41 15.35 9.00
CA SER A 26 -10.60 15.03 10.43
C SER A 26 -9.42 15.58 11.22
N ASN A 27 -9.68 16.15 12.40
CA ASN A 27 -8.61 16.59 13.31
C ASN A 27 -7.67 15.44 13.72
N ARG A 28 -8.19 14.21 13.67
CA ARG A 28 -7.43 12.96 13.82
C ARG A 28 -7.66 12.10 12.57
N PRO A 29 -6.84 12.24 11.52
CA PRO A 29 -6.96 11.40 10.35
C PRO A 29 -6.58 9.95 10.70
N ILE A 30 -7.06 9.01 9.90
CA ILE A 30 -6.81 7.59 10.06
C ILE A 30 -5.85 7.12 8.97
N LEU A 31 -4.80 6.39 9.37
CA LEU A 31 -3.92 5.65 8.49
C LEU A 31 -4.24 4.16 8.61
N VAL A 32 -4.85 3.60 7.56
CA VAL A 32 -5.12 2.15 7.48
C VAL A 32 -3.97 1.47 6.74
N ILE A 33 -3.35 0.49 7.37
CA ILE A 33 -2.21 -0.27 6.84
C ILE A 33 -2.73 -1.67 6.52
N LEU A 34 -2.91 -1.98 5.23
CA LEU A 34 -3.31 -3.33 4.83
C LEU A 34 -2.09 -4.24 4.79
N VAL A 35 -2.24 -5.45 5.32
CA VAL A 35 -1.24 -6.50 5.28
C VAL A 35 -1.86 -7.75 4.68
N GLY A 36 -1.09 -8.47 3.88
CA GLY A 36 -1.54 -9.75 3.33
C GLY A 36 -0.85 -10.11 2.02
N LEU A 37 -0.78 -11.41 1.73
CA LEU A 37 -0.17 -11.93 0.52
C LEU A 37 -1.01 -11.58 -0.73
N PRO A 38 -0.44 -11.64 -1.95
CA PRO A 38 -1.23 -11.56 -3.18
C PRO A 38 -2.41 -12.54 -3.15
N GLY A 39 -3.57 -12.14 -3.70
CA GLY A 39 -4.79 -12.98 -3.65
C GLY A 39 -5.56 -12.93 -2.32
N SER A 40 -5.06 -12.26 -1.27
CA SER A 40 -5.79 -12.16 0.01
C SER A 40 -7.00 -11.22 0.01
N GLY A 41 -7.16 -10.40 -1.03
CA GLY A 41 -8.31 -9.50 -1.19
C GLY A 41 -8.12 -8.08 -0.67
N LYS A 42 -6.87 -7.63 -0.39
CA LYS A 42 -6.58 -6.26 0.10
C LYS A 42 -7.24 -5.16 -0.74
N SER A 43 -7.02 -5.18 -2.06
CA SER A 43 -7.59 -4.15 -2.96
C SER A 43 -9.12 -4.19 -3.00
N TYR A 44 -9.71 -5.39 -2.89
CA TYR A 44 -11.16 -5.54 -2.77
C TYR A 44 -11.68 -4.94 -1.47
N PHE A 45 -11.01 -5.23 -0.35
CA PHE A 45 -11.31 -4.62 0.94
C PHE A 45 -11.19 -3.10 0.88
N ALA A 46 -10.06 -2.57 0.39
CA ALA A 46 -9.81 -1.13 0.27
C ALA A 46 -10.94 -0.43 -0.52
N ALA A 47 -11.28 -0.96 -1.69
CA ALA A 47 -12.32 -0.41 -2.55
C ALA A 47 -13.72 -0.41 -1.92
N ARG A 48 -14.02 -1.34 -1.01
CA ARG A 48 -15.29 -1.34 -0.27
C ARG A 48 -15.22 -0.48 0.99
N PHE A 49 -14.07 -0.47 1.67
CA PHE A 49 -13.87 0.21 2.94
C PHE A 49 -13.95 1.73 2.81
N ILE A 50 -13.55 2.29 1.66
CA ILE A 50 -13.70 3.73 1.40
C ILE A 50 -15.15 4.23 1.48
N ASN A 51 -16.15 3.36 1.32
CA ASN A 51 -17.56 3.74 1.49
C ASN A 51 -17.96 3.95 2.95
N GLN A 52 -17.18 3.39 3.90
CA GLN A 52 -17.38 3.58 5.33
C GLN A 52 -16.50 4.70 5.87
N ILE A 53 -15.25 4.78 5.40
CA ILE A 53 -14.30 5.81 5.79
C ILE A 53 -13.78 6.50 4.54
N PRO A 54 -14.27 7.73 4.23
CA PRO A 54 -13.80 8.50 3.10
C PRO A 54 -12.27 8.71 3.20
N ALA A 55 -11.51 8.09 2.29
CA ALA A 55 -10.05 7.99 2.36
C ALA A 55 -9.40 7.90 0.98
N THR A 56 -8.15 8.34 0.88
CA THR A 56 -7.32 8.18 -0.32
C THR A 56 -6.55 6.85 -0.25
N ILE A 57 -6.69 6.01 -1.28
CA ILE A 57 -5.96 4.74 -1.37
C ILE A 57 -4.61 4.99 -2.06
N LEU A 58 -3.52 4.60 -1.40
CA LEU A 58 -2.17 4.55 -1.95
C LEU A 58 -1.86 3.08 -2.28
N GLU A 59 -2.16 2.67 -3.51
CA GLU A 59 -1.87 1.32 -4.01
C GLU A 59 -0.42 1.25 -4.54
N SER A 60 0.38 0.31 -4.02
CA SER A 60 1.80 0.24 -4.36
C SER A 60 2.07 -0.08 -5.83
N ASP A 61 1.25 -0.90 -6.47
CA ASP A 61 1.45 -1.29 -7.88
C ASP A 61 1.05 -0.14 -8.83
N PHE A 62 -0.03 0.59 -8.54
CA PHE A 62 -0.36 1.85 -9.22
C PHE A 62 0.76 2.88 -9.11
N ILE A 63 1.27 3.13 -7.89
CA ILE A 63 2.35 4.10 -7.65
C ILE A 63 3.63 3.64 -8.38
N ARG A 64 3.96 2.35 -8.34
CA ARG A 64 5.10 1.78 -9.05
C ARG A 64 5.02 2.01 -10.55
N LYS A 65 3.88 1.71 -11.18
CA LYS A 65 3.65 1.88 -12.61
C LYS A 65 3.58 3.35 -13.03
N THR A 66 3.20 4.24 -12.12
CA THR A 66 3.24 5.69 -12.34
C THR A 66 4.67 6.22 -12.35
N LEU A 67 5.53 5.75 -11.43
CA LEU A 67 6.92 6.22 -11.31
C LEU A 67 7.89 5.52 -12.27
N LEU A 68 7.58 4.29 -12.71
CA LEU A 68 8.48 3.43 -13.47
C LEU A 68 7.79 2.95 -14.75
N LYS A 69 8.38 3.29 -15.91
CA LYS A 69 7.87 2.85 -17.22
C LYS A 69 7.91 1.34 -17.43
N LYS A 70 8.93 0.67 -16.86
CA LYS A 70 9.16 -0.78 -16.95
C LYS A 70 9.62 -1.29 -15.58
N PRO A 71 8.70 -1.59 -14.66
CA PRO A 71 9.06 -2.10 -13.33
C PRO A 71 9.78 -3.44 -13.42
N THR A 72 10.89 -3.58 -12.69
CA THR A 72 11.66 -4.84 -12.55
C THR A 72 11.47 -5.49 -11.18
N TYR A 73 10.81 -4.79 -10.24
CA TYR A 73 10.58 -5.25 -8.88
C TYR A 73 11.86 -5.49 -8.06
N SER A 74 12.98 -4.91 -8.50
CA SER A 74 14.25 -4.97 -7.76
C SER A 74 14.14 -4.35 -6.36
N ARG A 75 15.03 -4.76 -5.45
CA ARG A 75 15.10 -4.20 -4.09
C ARG A 75 15.25 -2.66 -4.09
N HIS A 76 16.01 -2.12 -5.03
CA HIS A 76 16.20 -0.67 -5.18
C HIS A 76 14.93 0.05 -5.66
N GLU A 77 14.20 -0.52 -6.62
CA GLU A 77 12.90 0.02 -7.05
C GLU A 77 11.88 -0.03 -5.92
N HIS A 78 11.82 -1.16 -5.21
CA HIS A 78 10.93 -1.33 -4.07
C HIS A 78 11.19 -0.26 -2.99
N ALA A 79 12.46 -0.04 -2.61
CA ALA A 79 12.83 1.00 -1.65
C ALA A 79 12.45 2.41 -2.15
N ARG A 80 12.63 2.72 -3.43
CA ARG A 80 12.22 4.00 -4.02
C ARG A 80 10.71 4.20 -3.94
N VAL A 81 9.92 3.20 -4.35
CA VAL A 81 8.45 3.25 -4.34
C VAL A 81 7.94 3.47 -2.92
N PHE A 82 8.45 2.71 -1.93
CA PHE A 82 8.01 2.86 -0.55
C PHE A 82 8.39 4.22 0.06
N ARG A 83 9.56 4.78 -0.28
CA ARG A 83 9.87 6.16 0.14
C ARG A 83 8.89 7.18 -0.41
N ALA A 84 8.46 7.02 -1.66
CA ALA A 84 7.45 7.88 -2.26
C ALA A 84 6.09 7.69 -1.57
N ILE A 85 5.69 6.46 -1.28
CA ILE A 85 4.47 6.15 -0.50
C ILE A 85 4.50 6.83 0.86
N TYR A 86 5.61 6.74 1.60
CA TYR A 86 5.76 7.37 2.91
C TYR A 86 5.64 8.89 2.85
N ALA A 87 6.29 9.51 1.86
CA ALA A 87 6.25 10.95 1.68
C ALA A 87 4.83 11.43 1.34
N VAL A 88 4.11 10.73 0.45
CA VAL A 88 2.72 11.05 0.11
C VAL A 88 1.79 10.80 1.29
N ALA A 89 1.93 9.68 2.00
CA ALA A 89 1.12 9.38 3.18
C ALA A 89 1.27 10.47 4.25
N LYS A 90 2.51 10.90 4.51
CA LYS A 90 2.80 12.00 5.44
C LYS A 90 2.13 13.31 5.01
N GLU A 91 2.24 13.68 3.73
CA GLU A 91 1.61 14.90 3.20
C GLU A 91 0.08 14.87 3.32
N LEU A 92 -0.55 13.74 3.00
CA LEU A 92 -2.01 13.58 3.07
C LEU A 92 -2.52 13.60 4.51
N LEU A 93 -1.85 12.89 5.42
CA LEU A 93 -2.21 12.85 6.84
C LEU A 93 -2.02 14.23 7.49
N ASP A 94 -0.94 14.95 7.16
CA ASP A 94 -0.72 16.32 7.65
C ASP A 94 -1.83 17.27 7.17
N ALA A 95 -2.28 17.09 5.92
CA ALA A 95 -3.45 17.76 5.35
C ALA A 95 -4.81 17.26 5.89
N LYS A 96 -4.81 16.41 6.91
CA LYS A 96 -5.97 15.87 7.64
C LYS A 96 -6.85 14.91 6.82
N PHE A 97 -6.29 14.28 5.80
CA PHE A 97 -6.98 13.25 5.02
C PHE A 97 -6.71 11.85 5.57
N ASN A 98 -7.73 10.99 5.54
CA ASN A 98 -7.56 9.57 5.81
C ASN A 98 -6.83 8.90 4.64
N VAL A 99 -5.96 7.95 4.96
CA VAL A 99 -5.13 7.25 3.98
C VAL A 99 -5.24 5.75 4.19
N ILE A 100 -5.38 5.00 3.10
CA ILE A 100 -5.28 3.54 3.09
C ILE A 100 -4.02 3.17 2.31
N ILE A 101 -3.11 2.41 2.93
CA ILE A 101 -1.94 1.84 2.25
C ILE A 101 -2.31 0.45 1.75
N ASP A 102 -2.60 0.33 0.46
CA ASP A 102 -2.80 -0.97 -0.21
C ASP A 102 -1.46 -1.45 -0.78
N ALA A 103 -0.70 -2.11 0.09
CA ALA A 103 0.54 -2.80 -0.26
C ALA A 103 0.57 -4.14 0.48
N THR A 104 1.46 -5.05 0.09
CA THR A 104 1.59 -6.34 0.79
C THR A 104 2.14 -6.18 2.22
N ASN A 105 2.99 -5.16 2.46
CA ASN A 105 3.50 -4.76 3.79
C ASN A 105 4.03 -5.94 4.62
N LEU A 106 4.76 -6.86 3.98
CA LEU A 106 5.09 -8.18 4.55
C LEU A 106 6.20 -8.13 5.62
N ASN A 107 7.11 -7.14 5.53
CA ASN A 107 8.20 -6.98 6.49
C ASN A 107 7.94 -5.81 7.44
N GLU A 108 8.35 -5.97 8.69
CA GLU A 108 8.25 -4.94 9.73
C GLU A 108 8.97 -3.65 9.32
N LYS A 109 10.11 -3.77 8.60
CA LYS A 109 10.85 -2.61 8.08
C LYS A 109 10.03 -1.70 7.18
N TYR A 110 8.96 -2.22 6.55
CA TYR A 110 8.06 -1.43 5.70
C TYR A 110 6.82 -0.92 6.44
N ARG A 111 6.40 -1.60 7.52
CA ARG A 111 5.25 -1.20 8.37
C ARG A 111 5.64 -0.15 9.40
N ARG A 112 6.78 -0.32 10.07
CA ARG A 112 7.25 0.58 11.14
C ARG A 112 7.33 2.05 10.73
N PRO A 113 7.81 2.43 9.53
CA PRO A 113 7.78 3.83 9.10
C PRO A 113 6.37 4.42 9.03
N LEU A 114 5.36 3.63 8.66
CA LEU A 114 3.96 4.09 8.58
C LEU A 114 3.40 4.40 9.96
N HIS A 115 3.64 3.53 10.95
CA HIS A 115 3.26 3.79 12.34
C HIS A 115 3.95 5.05 12.90
N ARG A 116 5.25 5.23 12.62
CA ARG A 116 5.99 6.44 13.04
C ARG A 116 5.40 7.70 12.40
N ILE A 117 5.08 7.68 11.11
CA ILE A 117 4.45 8.81 10.43
C ILE A 117 3.11 9.16 11.10
N ALA A 118 2.28 8.15 11.42
CA ALA A 118 1.02 8.38 12.10
C ALA A 118 1.22 8.99 13.49
N GLU A 119 2.18 8.47 14.27
CA GLU A 119 2.53 9.00 15.59
C GLU A 119 2.99 10.46 15.52
N GLU A 120 3.93 10.78 14.63
CA GLU A 120 4.46 12.14 14.42
C GLU A 120 3.36 13.15 14.07
N ILE A 121 2.34 12.73 13.33
CA ILE A 121 1.22 13.60 12.90
C ILE A 121 0.09 13.65 13.93
N GLY A 122 0.06 12.71 14.89
CA GLY A 122 -1.09 12.49 15.78
C GLY A 122 -2.30 11.86 15.06
N ALA A 123 -2.05 11.07 14.03
CA ALA A 123 -3.04 10.27 13.31
C ALA A 123 -3.29 8.92 14.00
N ASN A 124 -4.47 8.34 13.80
CA ASN A 124 -4.78 6.98 14.28
C ASN A 124 -4.28 5.95 13.26
N ALA A 125 -3.26 5.15 13.61
CA ALA A 125 -2.83 4.04 12.79
C ALA A 125 -3.65 2.77 13.09
N VAL A 126 -4.15 2.11 12.05
CA VAL A 126 -4.90 0.86 12.13
C VAL A 126 -4.31 -0.15 11.16
N THR A 127 -3.81 -1.27 11.67
CA THR A 127 -3.33 -2.38 10.84
C THR A 127 -4.45 -3.38 10.63
N VAL A 128 -4.70 -3.75 9.36
CA VAL A 128 -5.69 -4.77 8.98
C VAL A 128 -4.96 -5.88 8.23
N TYR A 129 -4.92 -7.06 8.82
CA TYR A 129 -4.28 -8.23 8.25
C TYR A 129 -5.30 -9.14 7.57
N LEU A 130 -5.29 -9.13 6.24
CA LEU A 130 -6.15 -10.02 5.46
C LEU A 130 -5.47 -11.37 5.30
N LYS A 131 -5.80 -12.28 6.20
CA LYS A 131 -5.37 -13.68 6.13
C LYS A 131 -6.26 -14.45 5.15
N THR A 132 -5.66 -15.30 4.33
CA THR A 132 -6.39 -16.11 3.37
C THR A 132 -5.70 -17.46 3.22
N PRO A 133 -6.45 -18.58 3.23
CA PRO A 133 -5.89 -19.90 2.96
C PRO A 133 -5.10 -19.92 1.64
N ARG A 134 -3.99 -20.66 1.63
CA ARG A 134 -3.04 -20.70 0.51
C ARG A 134 -3.68 -21.18 -0.79
N ASP A 135 -4.51 -22.21 -0.71
CA ASP A 135 -5.31 -22.76 -1.79
C ASP A 135 -6.28 -21.72 -2.37
N VAL A 136 -7.02 -21.01 -1.51
CA VAL A 136 -7.93 -19.94 -1.93
C VAL A 136 -7.18 -18.79 -2.60
N ALA A 137 -6.02 -18.39 -2.06
CA ALA A 137 -5.20 -17.36 -2.68
C ALA A 137 -4.70 -17.78 -4.07
N ARG A 138 -4.30 -19.06 -4.22
CA ARG A 138 -3.88 -19.64 -5.50
C ARG A 138 -4.98 -19.57 -6.55
N GLU A 139 -6.18 -20.04 -6.22
CA GLU A 139 -7.33 -20.01 -7.13
C GLU A 139 -7.65 -18.59 -7.59
N ARG A 140 -7.69 -17.64 -6.65
CA ARG A 140 -7.93 -16.22 -6.96
C ARG A 140 -6.89 -15.63 -7.89
N LEU A 141 -5.61 -15.98 -7.71
CA LEU A 141 -4.53 -15.49 -8.57
C LEU A 141 -4.61 -16.07 -9.99
N ILE A 142 -4.96 -17.35 -10.13
CA ILE A 142 -5.19 -17.99 -11.43
C ILE A 142 -6.34 -17.32 -12.16
N ASP A 143 -7.49 -17.19 -11.50
CA ASP A 143 -8.68 -16.58 -12.08
C ASP A 143 -8.45 -15.09 -12.43
N ARG A 144 -7.73 -14.35 -11.58
CA ARG A 144 -7.32 -12.97 -11.88
C ARG A 144 -6.49 -12.86 -13.17
N LYS A 145 -5.55 -13.80 -13.37
CA LYS A 145 -4.71 -13.84 -14.59
C LYS A 145 -5.56 -14.12 -15.83
N LEU A 146 -6.56 -14.99 -15.74
CA LEU A 146 -7.48 -15.30 -16.83
C LEU A 146 -8.37 -14.10 -17.20
N ARG A 147 -8.82 -13.32 -16.21
CA ARG A 147 -9.69 -12.16 -16.42
C ARG A 147 -8.98 -10.91 -16.92
N GLY A 148 -7.64 -10.82 -16.79
CA GLY A 148 -6.83 -9.70 -17.29
C GLY A 148 -7.11 -8.33 -16.66
N ALA A 149 -7.84 -8.28 -15.54
CA ALA A 149 -8.46 -7.06 -15.02
C ALA A 149 -7.78 -6.46 -13.76
N SER A 150 -6.49 -6.72 -13.53
CA SER A 150 -5.79 -6.24 -12.32
C SER A 150 -4.58 -5.37 -12.63
N ILE A 151 -4.41 -4.31 -11.84
CA ILE A 151 -3.21 -3.47 -11.84
C ILE A 151 -2.01 -4.22 -11.25
N SER A 152 -2.24 -5.26 -10.43
CA SER A 152 -1.15 -5.99 -9.79
C SER A 152 -0.54 -7.06 -10.69
N ASP A 153 0.80 -7.07 -10.78
CA ASP A 153 1.56 -8.02 -11.61
C ASP A 153 1.86 -9.35 -10.90
N ALA A 154 1.43 -9.52 -9.64
CA ALA A 154 1.75 -10.72 -8.87
C ALA A 154 1.05 -11.97 -9.44
N ASP A 155 1.79 -13.06 -9.62
CA ASP A 155 1.25 -14.37 -9.93
C ASP A 155 1.55 -15.38 -8.81
N TRP A 156 1.33 -16.67 -9.08
CA TRP A 156 1.60 -17.71 -8.09
C TRP A 156 3.08 -17.79 -7.68
N SER A 157 4.00 -17.59 -8.62
CA SER A 157 5.44 -17.60 -8.31
C SER A 157 5.83 -16.43 -7.41
N VAL A 158 5.23 -15.27 -7.64
CA VAL A 158 5.39 -14.09 -6.77
C VAL A 158 4.79 -14.35 -5.39
N TYR A 159 3.62 -15.00 -5.31
CA TYR A 159 3.04 -15.38 -4.02
C TYR A 159 4.01 -16.23 -3.20
N GLU A 160 4.57 -17.28 -3.77
CA GLU A 160 5.46 -18.20 -3.05
C GLU A 160 6.74 -17.50 -2.57
N MET A 161 7.31 -16.63 -3.41
CA MET A 161 8.44 -15.79 -3.03
C MET A 161 8.12 -14.88 -1.84
N LEU A 162 6.95 -14.24 -1.88
CA LEU A 162 6.52 -13.30 -0.85
C LEU A 162 6.10 -14.01 0.45
N GLU A 163 5.56 -15.23 0.36
CA GLU A 163 5.23 -16.08 1.50
C GLU A 163 6.49 -16.47 2.27
N ALA A 164 7.57 -16.83 1.56
CA ALA A 164 8.86 -17.16 2.19
C ALA A 164 9.50 -15.99 2.95
N ASP A 165 9.27 -14.75 2.48
CA ASP A 165 9.79 -13.51 3.08
C ASP A 165 8.81 -12.84 4.07
N PHE A 166 7.68 -13.49 4.39
CA PHE A 166 6.65 -12.91 5.27
C PHE A 166 7.10 -12.90 6.73
N GLU A 167 7.08 -11.72 7.35
CA GLU A 167 7.30 -11.57 8.78
C GLU A 167 5.94 -11.43 9.50
N PRO A 168 5.70 -12.19 10.59
CA PRO A 168 4.47 -12.08 11.37
C PRO A 168 4.15 -10.63 11.76
N VAL A 169 2.86 -10.29 11.73
CA VAL A 169 2.36 -9.01 12.24
C VAL A 169 2.40 -9.08 13.77
N ARG A 170 3.18 -8.20 14.40
CA ARG A 170 3.42 -8.21 15.87
C ARG A 170 2.75 -7.03 16.56
N GLU A 171 2.52 -5.95 15.83
CA GLU A 171 1.71 -4.83 16.24
C GLU A 171 0.22 -5.23 16.38
N PRO A 172 -0.60 -4.47 17.13
CA PRO A 172 -2.04 -4.71 17.17
C PRO A 172 -2.67 -4.63 15.76
N PHE A 173 -3.46 -5.63 15.39
CA PHE A 173 -4.13 -5.70 14.10
C PHE A 173 -5.58 -6.21 14.21
N TYR A 174 -6.36 -5.93 13.17
CA TYR A 174 -7.66 -6.56 12.91
C TYR A 174 -7.49 -7.62 11.82
N GLU A 175 -8.21 -8.75 11.92
CA GLU A 175 -8.24 -9.84 10.93
C GLU A 175 -9.65 -10.01 10.35
#